data_AF-A0A6L7TUR0-F1
#
_entry.id   AF-A0A6L7TUR0-F1
#
_cell.length_a   1.000
_cell.length_b   1.000
_cell.length_c   1.000
_cell.angle_alpha   90.00
_cell.angle_beta   90.00
_cell.angle_gamma   90.00
#
_symmetry.space_group_name_H-M   'P 1'
#
loop_
_entity.id
_entity.type
_entity.pdbx_description
1 polymer ?
#
loop_
_entity_poly.entity_id
_entity_poly.type
_entity_poly.pdbx_seq_one_letter_code
_entity_poly.pdbx_strand_id
1 'polypeptide(L)'
;MTTITLESPSSTGRLEELVDRLLAALFLGGAKQEAPAPSLVKTVHDARRLRQSGDLDGALAVFNGVDAANAPDSQLRWLYGEWLDIARRRFGGDNVTLYSPATGRAAVLVSTAEGGATLAVAAVLGMRWPVGKTVSRRSLRGLKPLAKGGA
;
A
#
# COMPACT_ATOMS: atom_id res chain seq x y z
N MET A 1 2.90 -55.06 39.19
CA MET A 1 3.39 -54.92 37.79
C MET A 1 2.22 -54.43 36.97
N THR A 2 2.24 -53.17 36.55
CA THR A 2 1.11 -52.52 35.86
C THR A 2 1.59 -52.14 34.46
N THR A 3 1.04 -52.80 33.45
CA THR A 3 1.42 -52.60 32.04
C THR A 3 0.59 -51.44 31.47
N ILE A 4 1.25 -50.39 31.00
CA ILE A 4 0.62 -49.24 30.33
C ILE A 4 0.73 -49.48 28.82
N THR A 5 -0.41 -49.72 28.16
CA THR A 5 -0.51 -49.79 26.71
C THR A 5 -0.68 -48.37 26.16
N LEU A 6 0.32 -47.87 25.42
CA LEU A 6 0.25 -46.60 24.70
C LEU A 6 -0.32 -46.86 23.30
N GLU A 7 -1.60 -46.54 23.09
CA GLU A 7 -2.17 -46.42 21.74
C GLU A 7 -1.63 -45.15 21.07
N SER A 8 -1.02 -45.34 19.90
CA SER A 8 -0.59 -44.23 19.03
C SER A 8 -1.76 -43.77 18.15
N PRO A 9 -2.13 -42.47 18.13
CA PRO A 9 -3.13 -41.97 17.18
C PRO A 9 -2.53 -41.86 15.77
N SER A 10 -3.16 -42.55 14.82
CA SER A 10 -2.81 -42.53 13.40
C SER A 10 -2.98 -41.12 12.80
N SER A 11 -1.85 -40.52 12.38
CA SER A 11 -1.72 -39.18 11.80
C SER A 11 -2.27 -39.02 10.37
N THR A 12 -2.85 -40.06 9.78
CA THR A 12 -3.11 -40.13 8.34
C THR A 12 -4.32 -39.31 7.89
N GLY A 13 -5.39 -39.23 8.70
CA GLY A 13 -6.63 -38.56 8.31
C GLY A 13 -6.56 -37.03 8.18
N ARG A 14 -5.56 -36.37 8.79
CA ARG A 14 -5.43 -34.90 8.72
C ARG A 14 -4.81 -34.41 7.42
N LEU A 15 -3.97 -35.21 6.78
CA LEU A 15 -3.27 -34.80 5.55
C LEU A 15 -4.20 -34.94 4.34
N GLU A 16 -4.95 -36.03 4.29
CA GLU A 16 -5.92 -36.31 3.23
C GLU A 16 -7.03 -35.25 3.22
N GLU A 17 -7.55 -34.86 4.38
CA GLU A 17 -8.56 -33.80 4.48
C GLU A 17 -8.02 -32.42 4.05
N LEU A 18 -6.73 -32.16 4.30
CA LEU A 18 -6.08 -30.91 3.88
C LEU A 18 -5.84 -30.89 2.38
N VAL A 19 -5.46 -32.03 1.78
CA VAL A 19 -5.30 -32.20 0.33
C VAL A 19 -6.63 -32.08 -0.39
N ASP A 20 -7.70 -32.70 0.11
CA ASP A 20 -9.03 -32.59 -0.48
C ASP A 20 -9.60 -31.17 -0.41
N ARG A 21 -9.37 -30.45 0.70
CA ARG A 21 -9.72 -29.02 0.78
C ARG A 21 -8.91 -28.17 -0.20
N LEU A 22 -7.64 -28.49 -0.42
CA LEU A 22 -6.78 -27.77 -1.36
C LEU A 22 -7.23 -27.99 -2.80
N LEU A 23 -7.57 -29.23 -3.16
CA LEU A 23 -8.08 -29.61 -4.48
C LEU A 23 -9.46 -29.01 -4.74
N ALA A 24 -10.36 -29.03 -3.75
CA ALA A 24 -11.67 -28.38 -3.87
C ALA A 24 -11.54 -26.85 -4.07
N ALA A 25 -10.60 -26.21 -3.36
CA ALA A 25 -10.33 -24.78 -3.53
C ALA A 25 -9.74 -24.42 -4.90
N LEU A 26 -8.91 -25.30 -5.47
CA LEU A 26 -8.27 -25.10 -6.78
C LEU A 26 -9.24 -25.34 -7.95
N PHE A 27 -10.17 -26.30 -7.83
CA PHE A 27 -10.95 -26.78 -8.98
C PHE A 27 -12.45 -26.44 -8.96
N LEU A 28 -13.07 -26.10 -7.83
CA LEU A 28 -14.52 -25.78 -7.75
C LEU A 28 -14.83 -24.29 -7.45
N GLY A 29 -13.82 -23.48 -7.16
CA GLY A 29 -13.99 -22.12 -6.65
C GLY A 29 -13.88 -21.02 -7.72
N GLY A 30 -14.69 -21.08 -8.78
CA GLY A 30 -14.87 -19.99 -9.75
C GLY A 30 -15.58 -18.75 -9.18
N ALA A 31 -15.39 -18.44 -7.90
CA ALA A 31 -15.67 -17.11 -7.40
C ALA A 31 -14.56 -16.22 -7.95
N LYS A 32 -14.93 -15.14 -8.64
CA LYS A 32 -14.05 -14.00 -8.87
C LYS A 32 -13.59 -13.53 -7.49
N GLN A 33 -12.53 -14.12 -6.96
CA GLN A 33 -11.87 -13.66 -5.75
C GLN A 33 -11.42 -12.25 -6.09
N GLU A 34 -12.21 -11.27 -5.65
CA GLU A 34 -11.73 -9.92 -5.48
C GLU A 34 -10.49 -10.06 -4.61
N ALA A 35 -9.33 -9.87 -5.24
CA ALA A 35 -8.05 -10.27 -4.67
C ALA A 35 -7.97 -9.74 -3.24
N PRO A 36 -7.61 -10.58 -2.25
CA PRO A 36 -7.54 -10.13 -0.87
C PRO A 36 -6.68 -8.87 -0.83
N ALA A 37 -7.22 -7.78 -0.26
CA ALA A 37 -6.54 -6.51 -0.19
C ALA A 37 -5.10 -6.77 0.30
N PRO A 38 -4.08 -6.31 -0.45
CA PRO A 38 -2.70 -6.65 -0.13
C PRO A 38 -2.40 -6.22 1.31
N SER A 39 -1.85 -7.12 2.11
CA SER A 39 -1.47 -6.78 3.47
C SER A 39 -0.50 -5.60 3.42
N LEU A 40 -0.66 -4.61 4.31
CA LEU A 40 0.18 -3.40 4.31
C LEU A 40 1.68 -3.74 4.36
N VAL A 41 2.03 -4.83 5.04
CA VAL A 41 3.39 -5.37 5.09
C VAL A 41 3.89 -5.77 3.71
N LYS A 42 3.07 -6.49 2.94
CA LYS A 42 3.40 -6.88 1.57
C LYS A 42 3.53 -5.64 0.67
N THR A 43 2.60 -4.69 0.78
CA THR A 43 2.65 -3.42 0.04
C THR A 43 3.99 -2.70 0.26
N VAL A 44 4.42 -2.55 1.51
CA VAL A 44 5.69 -1.88 1.82
C VAL A 44 6.89 -2.70 1.32
N HIS A 45 6.84 -4.03 1.45
CA HIS A 45 7.89 -4.91 0.94
C HIS A 45 8.03 -4.79 -0.59
N ASP A 46 6.92 -4.83 -1.32
CA ASP A 46 6.90 -4.72 -2.79
C ASP A 46 7.39 -3.34 -3.25
N ALA A 47 6.95 -2.27 -2.57
CA ALA A 47 7.43 -0.92 -2.82
C ALA A 47 8.94 -0.77 -2.59
N ARG A 48 9.48 -1.38 -1.52
CA ARG A 48 10.93 -1.39 -1.23
C ARG A 48 11.71 -2.09 -2.31
N ARG A 49 11.24 -3.25 -2.77
CA ARG A 49 11.88 -4.01 -3.84
C ARG A 49 11.95 -3.20 -5.13
N LEU A 50 10.85 -2.55 -5.51
CA LEU A 50 10.80 -1.69 -6.70
C LEU A 50 11.69 -0.45 -6.56
N ARG A 51 11.68 0.18 -5.38
CA ARG A 51 12.60 1.28 -5.07
C ARG A 51 14.07 0.85 -5.18
N GLN A 52 14.41 -0.35 -4.72
CA GLN A 52 15.78 -0.88 -4.81
C GLN A 52 16.20 -1.17 -6.26
N SER A 53 15.29 -1.58 -7.13
CA SER A 53 15.55 -1.73 -8.56
C SER A 53 15.51 -0.41 -9.35
N GLY A 54 15.23 0.72 -8.68
CA GLY A 54 15.16 2.04 -9.30
C GLY A 54 13.80 2.38 -9.95
N ASP A 55 12.82 1.47 -9.88
CA ASP A 55 11.47 1.70 -10.40
C ASP A 55 10.63 2.48 -9.38
N LEU A 56 10.84 3.79 -9.32
CA LEU A 56 10.15 4.67 -8.38
C LEU A 56 8.68 4.87 -8.72
N ASP A 57 8.32 4.88 -10.01
CA ASP A 57 6.94 5.03 -10.45
C ASP A 57 6.12 3.77 -10.12
N GLY A 58 6.69 2.58 -10.37
CA GLY A 58 6.12 1.31 -9.92
C GLY A 58 6.02 1.23 -8.40
N ALA A 59 7.05 1.68 -7.67
CA ALA A 59 7.04 1.69 -6.21
C ALA A 59 5.91 2.57 -5.63
N LEU A 60 5.65 3.75 -6.22
CA LEU A 60 4.52 4.59 -5.83
C LEU A 60 3.18 3.97 -6.22
N ALA A 61 3.11 3.31 -7.36
CA ALA A 61 1.88 2.69 -7.85
C ALA A 61 1.36 1.58 -6.93
N VAL A 62 2.24 0.88 -6.22
CA VAL A 62 1.86 -0.14 -5.22
C VAL A 62 1.03 0.45 -4.07
N PHE A 63 1.17 1.75 -3.77
CA PHE A 63 0.34 2.42 -2.75
C PHE A 63 -1.01 2.91 -3.26
N ASN A 64 -1.23 2.89 -4.58
CA ASN A 64 -2.51 3.30 -5.16
C ASN A 64 -3.60 2.30 -4.74
N GLY A 65 -4.69 2.80 -4.17
CA GLY A 65 -5.81 1.97 -3.74
C GLY A 65 -5.59 1.19 -2.46
N VAL A 66 -4.47 1.42 -1.73
CA VAL A 66 -4.29 0.86 -0.39
C VAL A 66 -5.39 1.38 0.53
N ASP A 67 -6.19 0.46 1.06
CA ASP A 67 -7.12 0.75 2.14
C ASP A 67 -6.41 0.64 3.48
N ALA A 68 -6.20 1.78 4.11
CA ALA A 68 -5.53 1.89 5.39
C ALA A 68 -6.51 2.32 6.51
N ALA A 69 -7.83 2.32 6.26
CA ALA A 69 -8.82 2.89 7.18
C ALA A 69 -8.81 2.27 8.58
N ASN A 70 -8.50 0.96 8.68
CA ASN A 70 -8.53 0.20 9.93
C ASN A 70 -7.13 -0.21 10.43
N ALA A 71 -6.06 0.34 9.83
CA ALA A 71 -4.70 -0.03 10.20
C ALA A 71 -4.26 0.66 11.51
N PRO A 72 -3.48 0.00 12.37
CA PRO A 72 -2.90 0.63 13.56
C PRO A 72 -2.02 1.84 13.18
N ASP A 73 -2.04 2.88 14.01
CA ASP A 73 -1.25 4.11 13.80
C ASP A 73 0.24 3.84 13.54
N SER A 74 0.82 2.83 14.20
CA SER A 74 2.21 2.42 13.99
C SER A 74 2.46 1.97 12.55
N GLN A 75 1.52 1.21 11.96
CA GLN A 75 1.59 0.77 10.57
C GLN A 75 1.34 1.91 9.60
N LEU A 76 0.40 2.81 9.91
CA LEU A 76 0.14 4.00 9.10
C LEU A 76 1.35 4.92 9.01
N ARG A 77 2.07 5.13 10.12
CA ARG A 77 3.30 5.91 10.14
C ARG A 77 4.40 5.27 9.30
N TRP A 78 4.55 3.95 9.38
CA TRP A 78 5.54 3.21 8.59
C TRP A 78 5.24 3.26 7.09
N LEU A 79 3.97 3.02 6.73
CA LEU A 79 3.46 3.12 5.36
C LEU A 79 3.69 4.52 4.79
N TYR A 80 3.32 5.55 5.55
CA TYR A 80 3.54 6.94 5.19
C TYR A 80 5.02 7.27 5.01
N GLY A 81 5.88 6.80 5.92
CA GLY A 81 7.33 7.02 5.84
C GLY A 81 7.96 6.44 4.58
N GLU A 82 7.61 5.20 4.21
CA GLU A 82 8.13 4.58 2.98
C GLU A 82 7.62 5.30 1.73
N TRP A 83 6.31 5.57 1.66
CA TRP A 83 5.71 6.30 0.54
C TRP A 83 6.35 7.68 0.37
N LEU A 84 6.60 8.40 1.47
CA LEU A 84 7.20 9.73 1.45
C LEU A 84 8.67 9.69 1.01
N ASP A 85 9.46 8.69 1.41
CA ASP A 85 10.83 8.52 0.93
C ASP A 85 10.86 8.30 -0.59
N ILE A 86 10.00 7.41 -1.12
CA ILE A 86 9.90 7.16 -2.56
C ILE A 86 9.47 8.44 -3.29
N ALA A 87 8.43 9.13 -2.80
CA ALA A 87 7.95 10.37 -3.39
C ALA A 87 9.05 11.45 -3.44
N ARG A 88 9.83 11.61 -2.37
CA ARG A 88 10.95 12.56 -2.32
C ARG A 88 12.04 12.22 -3.33
N ARG A 89 12.38 10.94 -3.50
CA ARG A 89 13.36 10.52 -4.50
C ARG A 89 12.86 10.77 -5.92
N ARG A 90 11.57 10.54 -6.17
CA ARG A 90 10.96 10.66 -7.49
C ARG A 90 10.71 12.10 -7.92
N PHE A 91 10.30 12.97 -6.99
CA PHE A 91 9.81 14.32 -7.29
C PHE A 91 10.65 15.43 -6.66
N GLY A 92 11.70 15.11 -5.91
CA GLY A 92 12.47 16.09 -5.14
C GLY A 92 13.29 17.11 -5.94
N GLY A 93 13.16 17.15 -7.27
CA GLY A 93 13.70 18.19 -8.14
C GLY A 93 12.63 19.13 -8.73
N ASP A 94 11.34 18.82 -8.54
CA ASP A 94 10.22 19.49 -9.20
C ASP A 94 9.50 20.46 -8.23
N ASN A 95 8.75 21.43 -8.76
CA ASN A 95 7.91 22.33 -7.95
C ASN A 95 6.63 21.63 -7.48
N VAL A 96 6.80 20.72 -6.53
CA VAL A 96 5.76 19.78 -6.09
C VAL A 96 5.35 20.08 -4.66
N THR A 97 4.06 19.91 -4.40
CA THR A 97 3.47 20.10 -3.07
C THR A 97 2.90 18.79 -2.54
N LEU A 98 3.08 18.59 -1.24
CA LEU A 98 2.47 17.54 -0.47
C LEU A 98 1.19 18.05 0.17
N TYR A 99 0.12 17.28 0.00
CA TYR A 99 -1.14 17.43 0.72
C TYR A 99 -1.32 16.25 1.67
N SER A 100 -1.61 16.51 2.95
CA SER A 100 -1.78 15.47 3.97
C SER A 100 -2.93 15.84 4.90
N PRO A 101 -4.19 15.47 4.59
CA PRO A 101 -5.35 15.84 5.41
C PRO A 101 -5.47 15.06 6.72
N ALA A 102 -4.90 13.86 6.81
CA ALA A 102 -4.95 13.00 8.00
C ALA A 102 -3.85 11.95 7.97
N THR A 103 -3.61 11.26 9.09
CA THR A 103 -2.69 10.13 9.18
C THR A 103 -3.04 9.06 8.13
N GLY A 104 -2.03 8.55 7.42
CA GLY A 104 -2.24 7.54 6.37
C GLY A 104 -2.91 8.05 5.09
N ARG A 105 -3.17 9.36 4.97
CA ARG A 105 -3.78 9.97 3.79
C ARG A 105 -2.90 11.10 3.27
N ALA A 106 -2.37 10.93 2.06
CA ALA A 106 -1.53 11.94 1.45
C ALA A 106 -1.61 11.91 -0.08
N ALA A 107 -1.25 13.04 -0.69
CA ALA A 107 -1.12 13.17 -2.12
C ALA A 107 0.06 14.08 -2.49
N VAL A 108 0.77 13.70 -3.54
CA VAL A 108 1.76 14.54 -4.22
C VAL A 108 1.08 15.27 -5.35
N LEU A 109 1.26 16.59 -5.42
CA LEU A 109 0.58 17.48 -6.33
C LEU A 109 1.57 18.34 -7.13
N VAL A 110 1.46 18.30 -8.45
CA VAL A 110 2.33 19.04 -9.39
C VAL A 110 1.54 20.19 -10.01
N SER A 111 2.14 21.38 -10.11
CA SER A 111 1.51 22.53 -10.76
C SER A 111 1.31 22.26 -12.26
N THR A 112 0.09 22.44 -12.78
CA THR A 112 -0.22 22.21 -14.20
C THR A 112 -0.20 23.47 -15.07
N ALA A 113 -0.22 24.65 -14.45
CA ALA A 113 -0.27 25.93 -15.15
C ALA A 113 0.81 26.89 -14.63
N GLU A 114 1.30 27.77 -15.50
CA GLU A 114 2.09 28.94 -15.10
C GLU A 114 1.21 29.80 -14.16
N GLY A 115 1.55 29.81 -12.87
CA GLY A 115 0.78 30.48 -11.82
C GLY A 115 0.16 29.57 -10.75
N GLY A 116 0.20 28.24 -10.91
CA GLY A 116 -0.07 27.29 -9.81
C GLY A 116 -1.49 27.29 -9.24
N ALA A 117 -2.48 27.81 -9.98
CA ALA A 117 -3.88 27.81 -9.56
C ALA A 117 -4.48 26.40 -9.51
N THR A 118 -4.03 25.52 -10.41
CA THR A 118 -4.45 24.12 -10.53
C THR A 118 -3.26 23.19 -10.34
N LEU A 119 -3.51 22.10 -9.63
CA LEU A 119 -2.53 21.06 -9.35
C LEU A 119 -3.03 19.72 -9.87
N ALA A 120 -2.17 18.92 -10.49
CA ALA A 120 -2.45 17.55 -10.86
C ALA A 120 -1.93 16.60 -9.79
N VAL A 121 -2.70 15.57 -9.48
CA VAL A 121 -2.30 14.49 -8.58
C VAL A 121 -1.25 13.61 -9.26
N ALA A 122 -0.04 13.54 -8.71
CA ALA A 122 1.03 12.70 -9.24
C ALA A 122 1.15 11.36 -8.51
N ALA A 123 0.88 11.33 -7.21
CA ALA A 123 0.87 10.09 -6.41
C ALA A 123 -0.07 10.24 -5.22
N VAL A 124 -0.62 9.12 -4.73
CA VAL A 124 -1.56 9.10 -3.60
C VAL A 124 -1.22 8.00 -2.60
N LEU A 125 -1.66 8.21 -1.36
CA LEU A 125 -1.65 7.24 -0.28
C LEU A 125 -2.99 7.33 0.45
N GLY A 126 -3.72 6.22 0.57
CA GLY A 126 -4.97 6.16 1.35
C GLY A 126 -6.06 7.16 0.90
N MET A 127 -5.98 7.66 -0.34
CA MET A 127 -6.93 8.60 -0.92
C MET A 127 -7.58 8.00 -2.17
N ARG A 128 -8.87 8.30 -2.36
CA ARG A 128 -9.65 7.87 -3.54
C ARG A 128 -9.46 8.79 -4.75
N TRP A 129 -8.36 9.53 -4.81
CA TRP A 129 -8.09 10.41 -5.93
C TRP A 129 -7.33 9.63 -7.00
N PRO A 130 -7.80 9.62 -8.26
CA PRO A 130 -7.01 9.06 -9.34
C PRO A 130 -5.79 9.95 -9.62
N VAL A 131 -4.67 9.31 -9.94
CA VAL A 131 -3.49 9.99 -10.49
C VAL A 131 -3.90 10.69 -11.81
N GLY A 132 -3.39 11.91 -12.03
CA GLY A 132 -3.77 12.79 -13.14
C GLY A 132 -4.98 13.67 -12.86
N LYS A 133 -5.71 13.46 -11.75
CA LYS A 133 -6.84 14.34 -11.40
C LYS A 133 -6.35 15.77 -11.13
N THR A 134 -7.02 16.74 -11.73
CA THR A 134 -6.79 18.15 -11.45
C THR A 134 -7.62 18.63 -10.26
N VAL A 135 -6.97 19.36 -9.36
CA VAL A 135 -7.57 19.95 -8.15
C VAL A 135 -7.20 21.44 -8.05
N SER A 136 -8.11 22.24 -7.52
CA SER A 136 -7.86 23.68 -7.31
C SER A 136 -7.03 23.89 -6.05
N ARG A 137 -5.95 24.67 -6.14
CA ARG A 137 -5.12 25.02 -4.97
C ARG A 137 -5.94 25.68 -3.86
N ARG A 138 -6.96 26.47 -4.21
CA ARG A 138 -7.84 27.16 -3.23
C ARG A 138 -8.68 26.19 -2.39
N SER A 139 -8.98 25.01 -2.92
CA SER A 139 -9.73 23.97 -2.19
C SER A 139 -8.86 23.19 -1.20
N LEU A 140 -7.54 23.32 -1.27
CA LEU A 140 -6.59 22.53 -0.49
C LEU A 140 -5.88 23.41 0.53
N ARG A 141 -6.24 23.23 1.80
CA ARG A 141 -5.58 23.88 2.94
C ARG A 141 -4.41 23.03 3.42
N GLY A 142 -3.36 23.69 3.92
CA GLY A 142 -2.21 23.01 4.55
C GLY A 142 -1.25 22.33 3.57
N LEU A 143 -1.20 22.78 2.31
CA LEU A 143 -0.19 22.33 1.34
C LEU A 143 1.22 22.69 1.83
N LYS A 144 2.14 21.73 1.76
CA LYS A 144 3.54 21.92 2.11
C LYS A 144 4.43 21.60 0.90
N PRO A 145 5.55 22.31 0.67
CA PRO A 145 6.51 21.91 -0.35
C PRO A 145 7.03 20.49 -0.10
N LEU A 146 7.15 19.69 -1.16
CA LEU A 146 7.81 18.38 -1.09
C LEU A 146 9.32 18.57 -1.29
N ALA A 147 10.02 19.03 -0.25
CA ALA A 147 11.47 19.22 -0.31
C ALA A 147 12.25 17.90 -0.13
N LYS A 148 13.44 17.83 -0.73
CA LYS A 148 14.46 16.85 -0.33
C LYS A 148 14.94 17.19 1.08
N GLY A 149 14.57 16.33 2.04
CA GLY A 149 14.95 16.51 3.44
C GLY A 149 14.01 17.47 4.17
N GLY A 150 13.30 16.95 5.17
CA GLY A 150 12.40 17.73 6.01
C GLY A 150 11.54 16.80 6.84
N ALA A 151 12.13 16.23 7.89
CA ALA A 151 11.35 15.76 9.02
C ALA A 151 10.59 16.95 9.64
#